data_AF-A0A529NQJ8-F1
#
_entry.id   AF-A0A529NQJ8-F1
#
_cell.length_a   1.000
_cell.length_b   1.000
_cell.length_c   1.000
_cell.angle_alpha   90.00
_cell.angle_beta   90.00
_cell.angle_gamma   90.00
#
_symmetry.space_group_name_H-M   'P 1'
#
loop_
_entity.id
_entity.type
_entity.pdbx_description
1 polymer ?
#
loop_
_entity_poly.entity_id
_entity_poly.type
_entity_poly.pdbx_seq_one_letter_code
_entity_poly.pdbx_strand_id
1 'polypeptide(L)' 'VWEDAGIICTGETYKAVVKLTFARGAALPDPKKLFNSSLEGNTRRAIDFKQGDTIDADALKALVREAVTLNRSRAKR' A
#
# COMPACT_ATOMS: atom_id res chain seq x y z
N VAL A 1 1.63 -10.81 5.35
CA VAL A 1 2.48 -10.09 4.38
C VAL A 1 2.07 -10.54 2.99
N TRP A 2 1.99 -9.62 2.02
CA TRP A 2 1.71 -9.94 0.62
C TRP A 2 2.91 -9.55 -0.26
N GLU A 3 3.23 -10.40 -1.22
CA GLU A 3 4.38 -10.22 -2.11
C GLU A 3 4.14 -10.80 -3.51
N ASP A 4 4.79 -10.18 -4.50
CA ASP A 4 4.95 -10.65 -5.88
C ASP A 4 6.15 -9.89 -6.45
N ALA A 5 7.19 -10.62 -6.90
CA ALA A 5 8.48 -10.06 -7.30
C ALA A 5 9.09 -9.08 -6.24
N GLY A 6 8.84 -9.39 -4.96
CA GLY A 6 9.18 -8.57 -3.79
C GLY A 6 7.93 -8.17 -3.00
N ILE A 7 8.16 -7.58 -1.81
CA ILE A 7 7.07 -7.18 -0.90
C ILE A 7 6.17 -6.13 -1.57
N ILE A 8 4.87 -6.37 -1.53
CA ILE A 8 3.83 -5.41 -1.93
C ILE A 8 3.50 -4.58 -0.70
N CYS A 9 2.92 -5.23 0.31
CA CYS A 9 2.58 -4.61 1.57
C CYS A 9 2.60 -5.61 2.73
N THR A 10 2.78 -5.06 3.93
CA THR A 10 2.46 -5.73 5.19
C THR A 10 1.04 -5.37 5.62
N GLY A 11 0.44 -6.23 6.44
CA GLY A 11 -0.84 -5.97 7.09
C GLY A 11 -0.68 -6.18 8.57
N GLU A 12 -0.86 -5.12 9.34
CA GLU A 12 -0.68 -5.11 10.78
C GLU A 12 -1.99 -4.71 11.47
N THR A 13 -2.38 -5.44 12.51
CA THR A 13 -3.51 -5.07 13.36
C THR A 13 -3.00 -4.32 14.58
N TYR A 14 -3.50 -3.11 14.79
CA TYR A 14 -3.30 -2.32 16.01
C TYR A 14 -4.62 -2.19 16.75
N LYS A 15 -4.56 -1.69 17.99
CA LYS A 15 -5.75 -1.52 18.84
C LYS A 15 -6.88 -0.73 18.16
N ALA A 16 -6.53 0.28 17.35
CA ALA A 16 -7.50 1.20 16.74
C ALA A 16 -7.63 1.07 15.21
N VAL A 17 -6.65 0.45 14.54
CA VAL A 17 -6.58 0.44 13.08
C VAL A 17 -6.04 -0.89 12.55
N VAL A 18 -6.47 -1.24 11.34
CA VAL A 18 -5.74 -2.18 10.49
C VAL A 18 -4.87 -1.36 9.56
N LYS A 19 -3.56 -1.57 9.60
CA LYS A 19 -2.58 -0.84 8.81
C LYS A 19 -2.11 -1.69 7.65
N LEU A 20 -2.11 -1.12 6.45
CA LEU A 20 -1.43 -1.67 5.28
C LEU A 20 -0.23 -0.79 4.93
N THR A 21 0.99 -1.30 5.12
CA THR A 21 2.21 -0.56 4.76
C THR A 21 2.76 -1.06 3.43
N PHE A 22 2.78 -0.20 2.41
CA PHE A 22 3.31 -0.55 1.09
C PHE A 22 4.82 -0.32 1.05
N ALA A 23 5.59 -1.36 0.72
CA ALA A 23 7.04 -1.38 0.81
C ALA A 23 7.73 -0.35 -0.10
N ARG A 24 7.09 -0.02 -1.23
CA ARG A 24 7.49 1.02 -2.18
C ARG A 24 6.40 2.09 -2.35
N GLY A 25 5.62 2.31 -1.30
CA GLY A 25 4.45 3.19 -1.33
C GLY A 25 4.74 4.58 -1.87
N ALA A 26 5.91 5.17 -1.61
CA ALA A 26 6.28 6.51 -2.09
C ALA A 26 6.37 6.62 -3.63
N ALA A 27 6.62 5.51 -4.32
CA ALA A 27 6.75 5.45 -5.77
C ALA A 27 5.44 5.08 -6.50
N LEU A 28 4.35 4.80 -5.77
CA LEU A 28 3.08 4.41 -6.36
C LEU A 28 2.22 5.64 -6.69
N PRO A 29 1.55 5.70 -7.86
CA PRO A 29 0.51 6.70 -8.07
C PRO A 29 -0.65 6.43 -7.11
N ASP A 30 -1.17 7.50 -6.50
CA ASP A 30 -2.31 7.42 -5.58
C ASP A 30 -3.34 8.52 -5.88
N PRO A 31 -4.04 8.44 -7.03
CA PRO A 31 -4.98 9.48 -7.47
C PRO A 31 -6.20 9.59 -6.55
N LYS A 32 -6.54 8.51 -5.83
CA LYS A 32 -7.64 8.45 -4.87
C LYS A 32 -7.23 8.86 -3.46
N LYS A 33 -5.95 9.18 -3.24
CA LYS A 33 -5.39 9.61 -1.96
C LYS A 33 -5.70 8.63 -0.83
N LEU A 34 -5.54 7.34 -1.10
CA LEU A 34 -5.74 6.27 -0.12
C LEU A 34 -4.69 6.31 0.99
N PHE A 35 -3.44 6.69 0.67
CA PHE A 35 -2.41 6.81 1.69
C PHE A 35 -2.74 7.94 2.66
N ASN A 36 -2.82 7.61 3.94
CA ASN A 36 -3.14 8.54 5.01
C ASN A 36 -2.13 8.51 6.17
N SER A 37 -1.12 7.65 6.09
CA SER A 37 -0.16 7.39 7.15
C SER A 37 1.25 7.20 6.57
N SER A 38 2.27 7.56 7.35
CA SER A 38 3.68 7.50 6.92
C SER A 38 3.95 8.28 5.61
N LEU A 39 3.30 9.43 5.43
CA LEU A 39 3.33 10.20 4.17
C LEU A 39 4.67 10.88 3.88
N GLU A 40 5.43 11.20 4.92
CA GLU A 40 6.75 11.84 4.82
C GLU A 40 7.87 10.83 4.52
N GLY A 41 7.54 9.53 4.43
CA GLY A 41 8.50 8.49 4.11
C GLY A 41 8.95 8.53 2.65
N ASN A 42 10.26 8.54 2.41
CA ASN A 42 10.85 8.51 1.06
C ASN A 42 10.75 7.15 0.34
N THR A 43 10.25 6.12 1.01
CA THR A 43 10.20 4.75 0.45
C THR A 43 8.84 4.12 0.63
N ARG A 44 8.30 4.16 1.85
CA ARG A 44 7.04 3.51 2.22
C ARG A 44 5.97 4.56 2.45
N ARG A 45 4.72 4.19 2.18
CA ARG A 45 3.51 4.88 2.61
C ARG A 45 2.51 3.84 3.11
N ALA A 46 1.59 4.26 3.97
CA ALA A 46 0.65 3.34 4.59
C ALA A 46 -0.80 3.86 4.57
N ILE A 47 -1.72 2.90 4.68
CA ILE A 47 -3.14 3.13 4.83
C ILE A 47 -3.55 2.57 6.18
N ASP A 48 -4.00 3.44 7.07
CA ASP A 48 -4.58 3.06 8.35
C ASP A 48 -6.11 3.05 8.17
N PHE A 49 -6.71 1.86 8.20
CA PHE A 49 -8.16 1.66 8.19
C PHE A 49 -8.69 1.63 9.62
N LYS A 50 -9.63 2.51 9.94
CA LYS A 50 -10.33 2.53 11.22
C LYS A 50 -11.58 1.65 11.17
N GLN A 51 -12.04 1.24 12.34
CA GLN A 51 -13.32 0.55 12.44
C GLN A 51 -14.45 1.45 11.90
N GLY A 52 -15.27 0.89 11.01
CA GLY A 52 -16.38 1.61 10.37
C GLY A 52 -16.00 2.37 9.10
N ASP A 53 -14.72 2.42 8.72
CA ASP A 53 -14.32 3.01 7.45
C ASP A 53 -14.91 2.23 6.27
N THR A 54 -15.40 2.97 5.27
CA THR A 54 -15.77 2.37 3.99
C THR A 54 -14.51 2.17 3.16
N ILE A 55 -14.27 0.93 2.74
CA ILE A 55 -13.12 0.58 1.90
C ILE A 55 -13.50 0.77 0.43
N ASP A 56 -12.81 1.66 -0.28
CA ASP A 56 -12.84 1.72 -1.74
C ASP A 56 -12.05 0.52 -2.30
N ALA A 57 -12.76 -0.59 -2.52
CA ALA A 57 -12.18 -1.85 -2.94
C ALA A 57 -11.50 -1.78 -4.32
N ASP A 58 -12.03 -0.96 -5.23
CA ASP A 58 -11.47 -0.83 -6.58
C ASP A 58 -10.22 0.05 -6.58
N ALA A 59 -10.20 1.12 -5.81
CA ALA A 59 -9.00 1.92 -5.62
C ALA A 59 -7.89 1.12 -4.92
N LEU A 60 -8.22 0.35 -3.87
CA LEU A 60 -7.24 -0.49 -3.17
C LEU A 60 -6.67 -1.57 -4.09
N LYS A 61 -7.53 -2.22 -4.90
CA LYS A 61 -7.12 -3.21 -5.89
C LYS A 61 -6.21 -2.61 -6.97
N ALA A 62 -6.53 -1.41 -7.45
CA ALA A 62 -5.69 -0.70 -8.41
C ALA A 62 -4.31 -0.39 -7.80
N LEU A 63 -4.26 0.10 -6.56
CA LEU A 63 -3.00 0.39 -5.86
C LEU A 63 -2.13 -0.87 -5.68
N VAL A 64 -2.74 -2.01 -5.35
CA VAL A 64 -2.03 -3.31 -5.27
C VAL A 64 -1.47 -3.72 -6.63
N ARG A 65 -2.23 -3.55 -7.71
CA ARG A 65 -1.76 -3.87 -9.08
C ARG A 65 -0.57 -2.99 -9.48
N GLU A 66 -0.60 -1.70 -9.17
CA GLU A 66 0.53 -0.79 -9.42
C GLU A 66 1.77 -1.22 -8.64
N ALA A 67 1.60 -1.63 -7.38
CA ALA A 67 2.70 -2.17 -6.59
C ALA A 67 3.32 -3.43 -7.20
N VAL A 68 2.49 -4.37 -7.68
CA VAL A 68 2.96 -5.57 -8.39
C VAL A 68 3.73 -5.20 -9.66
N THR A 69 3.19 -4.29 -10.47
CA THR A 69 3.85 -3.82 -11.71
C THR A 69 5.21 -3.19 -11.41
N LEU A 70 5.30 -2.35 -10.39
CA LEU A 70 6.55 -1.74 -9.95
C LEU A 70 7.57 -2.77 -9.45
N ASN A 71 7.12 -3.79 -8.74
CA ASN A 71 7.97 -4.86 -8.25
C ASN A 71 8.59 -5.65 -9.42
N ARG A 72 7.74 -6.09 -10.36
CA ARG A 72 8.16 -6.85 -11.53
C ARG A 72 9.08 -6.06 -12.47
N SER A 73 8.85 -4.76 -12.64
CA SER A 73 9.73 -3.92 -13.48
C SER A 73 11.15 -3.79 -12.91
N ARG A 74 11.29 -3.88 -11.59
CA ARG A 74 12.60 -3.88 -10.91
C ARG A 74 13.27 -5.25 -10.87
N ALA A 75 12.50 -6.33 -10.84
CA ALA A 75 13.02 -7.69 -10.88
C ALA A 75 13.53 -8.11 -12.28
N LYS A 76 13.06 -7.43 -13.34
CA LYS A 76 13.51 -7.65 -14.73
C LYS A 76 14.83 -6.93 -15.08
N ARG A 77 15.49 -6.28 -14.13
CA ARG A 77 16.78 -5.60 -14.33
C ARG A 77 17.94 -6.50 -13.94
#